data_AF-A0A2J6H847-F1
#
_entry.id   AF-A0A2J6H847-F1
#
_cell.length_a   1.000
_cell.length_b   1.000
_cell.length_c   1.000
_cell.angle_alpha   90.00
_cell.angle_beta   90.00
_cell.angle_gamma   90.00
#
_symmetry.space_group_name_H-M   'P 1'
#
loop_
_entity.id
_entity.type
_entity.pdbx_description
1 polymer ?
#
loop_
_entity_poly.entity_id
_entity_poly.type
_entity_poly.pdbx_seq_one_letter_code
_entity_poly.pdbx_strand_id
1 'polypeptide(L)'
;MFEKLFMLVKNNAGTAVMNNPEIQEKDRDAVMNDASSSIIEVLKGQLDNGKLKDLVKYFQYPGIYENPLIDSAVNRFTNKLNNFYNLTAEKASEIAHNLIPPVMQEMIKQSKLEDKNNDFSLSAMLSKLTGNMNIAPLLQQLRMA
;
A
#
# COMPACT_ATOMS: atom_id res chain seq x y z
N MET A 1 -11.44 2.08 4.51
CA MET A 1 -10.11 2.02 3.84
C MET A 1 -9.34 0.74 4.18
N PHE A 2 -8.91 0.45 5.42
CA PHE A 2 -8.06 -0.73 5.70
C PHE A 2 -8.65 -2.06 5.22
N GLU A 3 -9.93 -2.31 5.55
CA GLU A 3 -10.66 -3.49 5.04
C GLU A 3 -10.72 -3.50 3.50
N LYS A 4 -10.99 -2.35 2.88
CA LYS A 4 -10.98 -2.24 1.41
C LYS A 4 -9.60 -2.48 0.81
N LEU A 5 -8.52 -2.06 1.46
CA LEU A 5 -7.15 -2.35 1.05
C LEU A 5 -6.86 -3.85 1.15
N PHE A 6 -7.30 -4.50 2.22
CA PHE A 6 -7.22 -5.95 2.33
C PHE A 6 -7.98 -6.64 1.20
N MET A 7 -9.17 -6.15 0.82
CA MET A 7 -9.89 -6.67 -0.34
C MET A 7 -9.12 -6.44 -1.66
N LEU A 8 -8.45 -5.30 -1.84
CA LEU A 8 -7.56 -5.11 -3.00
C LEU A 8 -6.42 -6.12 -3.01
N VAL A 9 -5.78 -6.37 -1.86
CA VAL A 9 -4.74 -7.40 -1.73
C VAL A 9 -5.29 -8.78 -2.09
N LYS A 10 -6.43 -9.16 -1.52
CA LYS A 10 -7.07 -10.45 -1.77
C LYS A 10 -7.41 -10.65 -3.25
N ASN A 11 -7.91 -9.61 -3.91
CA ASN A 11 -8.24 -9.65 -5.34
C ASN A 11 -6.99 -9.77 -6.23
N ASN A 12 -5.83 -9.28 -5.77
CA ASN A 12 -4.56 -9.35 -6.48
C ASN A 12 -3.65 -10.51 -6.01
N ALA A 13 -4.06 -11.27 -4.98
CA ALA A 13 -3.24 -12.30 -4.36
C ALA A 13 -2.82 -13.40 -5.34
N GLY A 14 -3.72 -13.78 -6.24
CA GLY A 14 -3.45 -14.60 -7.43
C GLY A 14 -2.41 -15.72 -7.23
N THR A 15 -1.45 -15.80 -8.14
CA THR A 15 -0.34 -16.75 -8.05
C THR A 15 0.73 -16.36 -7.04
N ALA A 16 0.80 -15.08 -6.63
CA ALA A 16 1.79 -14.63 -5.64
C ALA A 16 1.55 -15.27 -4.27
N VAL A 17 0.28 -15.52 -3.90
CA VAL A 17 -0.10 -16.08 -2.58
C VAL A 17 -1.04 -17.27 -2.66
N MET A 18 -2.14 -17.19 -3.41
CA MET A 18 -3.17 -18.23 -3.37
C MET A 18 -2.70 -19.54 -4.01
N ASN A 19 -1.96 -19.45 -5.12
CA ASN A 19 -1.44 -20.61 -5.84
C ASN A 19 0.07 -20.81 -5.67
N ASN A 20 0.67 -20.18 -4.64
CA ASN A 20 2.10 -20.27 -4.40
C ASN A 20 2.43 -21.46 -3.48
N PRO A 21 3.26 -22.44 -3.91
CA PRO A 21 3.62 -23.59 -3.08
C PRO A 21 4.49 -23.23 -1.87
N GLU A 22 5.17 -22.08 -1.90
CA GLU A 22 6.01 -21.61 -0.79
C GLU A 22 5.18 -21.14 0.41
N ILE A 23 3.88 -20.86 0.21
CA ILE A 23 2.98 -20.32 1.24
C ILE A 23 1.97 -21.39 1.67
N GLN A 24 2.04 -21.77 2.95
CA GLN A 24 1.09 -22.72 3.53
C GLN A 24 -0.33 -22.13 3.50
N GLU A 25 -1.33 -22.98 3.24
CA GLU A 25 -2.72 -22.54 3.11
C GLU A 25 -3.23 -21.77 4.34
N LYS A 26 -2.88 -22.25 5.54
CA LYS A 26 -3.22 -21.60 6.82
C LYS A 26 -2.63 -20.20 6.99
N ASP A 27 -1.55 -19.89 6.27
CA ASP A 27 -0.81 -18.64 6.42
C ASP A 27 -1.23 -17.59 5.37
N ARG A 28 -2.01 -17.97 4.34
CA ARG A 28 -2.39 -17.09 3.22
C ARG A 28 -3.10 -15.81 3.66
N ASP A 29 -4.07 -15.92 4.56
CA ASP A 29 -4.79 -14.73 5.07
C ASP A 29 -3.86 -13.81 5.87
N ALA A 30 -2.95 -14.39 6.66
CA ALA A 30 -1.95 -13.62 7.41
C ALA A 30 -0.97 -12.93 6.46
N VAL A 31 -0.49 -13.61 5.41
CA VAL A 31 0.38 -13.03 4.38
C VAL A 31 -0.29 -11.86 3.68
N MET A 32 -1.58 -11.99 3.32
CA MET A 32 -2.35 -10.89 2.71
C MET A 32 -2.55 -9.71 3.69
N ASN A 33 -2.71 -9.99 4.98
CA ASN A 33 -2.74 -8.96 6.01
C ASN A 33 -1.38 -8.24 6.11
N ASP A 34 -0.28 -8.99 6.05
CA ASP A 34 1.08 -8.44 6.08
C ASP A 34 1.42 -7.59 4.85
N ALA A 35 0.92 -7.96 3.67
CA ALA A 35 0.99 -7.11 2.48
C ALA A 35 0.23 -5.80 2.70
N SER A 36 -1.01 -5.88 3.22
CA SER A 36 -1.85 -4.71 3.50
C SER A 36 -1.19 -3.77 4.51
N SER A 37 -0.68 -4.32 5.61
CA SER A 37 0.00 -3.56 6.67
C SER A 37 1.32 -2.97 6.20
N SER A 38 2.09 -3.66 5.36
CA SER A 38 3.33 -3.13 4.79
C SER A 38 3.09 -1.86 3.97
N ILE A 39 2.03 -1.85 3.15
CA ILE A 39 1.61 -0.66 2.40
C ILE A 39 1.23 0.47 3.37
N ILE A 40 0.40 0.19 4.38
CA ILE A 40 -0.04 1.19 5.38
C ILE A 40 1.15 1.78 6.14
N GLU A 41 2.07 0.93 6.60
CA GLU A 41 3.26 1.32 7.36
C GLU A 41 4.17 2.24 6.54
N VAL A 42 4.33 1.97 5.25
CA VAL A 42 5.12 2.82 4.34
C VAL A 42 4.43 4.17 4.12
N LEU A 43 3.12 4.17 3.85
CA LEU A 43 2.35 5.42 3.67
C LEU A 43 2.39 6.28 4.95
N LYS A 44 2.18 5.65 6.11
CA LYS A 44 2.26 6.33 7.41
C LYS A 44 3.67 6.84 7.68
N GLY A 45 4.70 6.04 7.38
CA GLY A 45 6.09 6.44 7.50
C GLY A 45 6.44 7.68 6.69
N GLN A 46 5.89 7.87 5.48
CA GLN A 46 6.09 9.12 4.74
C GLN A 46 5.50 10.33 5.47
N LEU A 47 4.31 10.17 6.05
CA LEU A 47 3.64 11.24 6.80
C LEU A 47 4.40 11.61 8.07
N ASP A 48 4.79 10.61 8.85
CA ASP A 48 5.52 10.80 10.10
C ASP A 48 6.88 11.47 9.86
N ASN A 49 7.49 11.26 8.69
CA ASN A 49 8.74 11.91 8.25
C ASN A 49 8.53 13.27 7.53
N GLY A 50 7.32 13.83 7.56
CA GLY A 50 7.03 15.14 6.96
C GLY A 50 6.96 15.16 5.42
N LYS A 51 6.91 13.99 4.76
CA LYS A 51 6.90 13.84 3.29
C LYS A 51 5.49 13.86 2.70
N LEU A 52 4.58 14.62 3.30
CA LEU A 52 3.19 14.73 2.82
C LEU A 52 3.13 15.21 1.36
N LYS A 53 3.98 16.18 0.98
CA LYS A 53 4.04 16.71 -0.39
C LYS A 53 4.34 15.62 -1.42
N ASP A 54 5.31 14.75 -1.12
CA ASP A 54 5.72 13.67 -2.02
C ASP A 54 4.60 12.62 -2.14
N LEU A 55 3.91 12.35 -1.03
CA LEU A 55 2.76 11.44 -1.03
C LEU A 55 1.59 11.99 -1.87
N VAL A 56 1.28 13.28 -1.76
CA VAL A 56 0.26 13.91 -2.61
C VAL A 56 0.64 13.81 -4.09
N LYS A 57 1.89 14.13 -4.44
CA LYS A 57 2.40 14.03 -5.82
C LYS A 57 2.31 12.61 -6.36
N TYR A 58 2.64 11.61 -5.55
CA TYR A 58 2.53 10.19 -5.91
C TYR A 58 1.13 9.81 -6.39
N PHE A 59 0.09 10.17 -5.63
CA PHE A 59 -1.28 9.79 -5.97
C PHE A 59 -1.81 10.58 -7.18
N GLN A 60 -1.37 11.82 -7.36
CA GLN A 60 -1.74 12.64 -8.51
C GLN A 60 -1.06 12.17 -9.81
N TYR A 61 0.26 11.91 -9.75
CA TYR A 61 1.11 11.66 -10.91
C TYR A 61 1.86 10.31 -10.81
N PRO A 62 1.15 9.17 -10.89
CA PRO A 62 1.76 7.85 -10.69
C PRO A 62 2.64 7.36 -11.85
N GLY A 63 2.56 8.01 -13.03
CA GLY A 63 3.11 7.48 -14.29
C GLY A 63 4.52 7.92 -14.65
N ILE A 64 5.29 8.54 -13.75
CA ILE A 64 6.56 9.17 -14.15
C ILE A 64 7.80 8.27 -13.94
N TYR A 65 7.94 7.42 -12.90
CA TYR A 65 9.08 6.47 -12.76
C TYR A 65 8.80 5.34 -11.76
N GLU A 66 9.70 4.33 -11.72
CA GLU A 66 9.93 3.43 -10.57
C GLU A 66 9.67 4.19 -9.28
N ASN A 67 8.79 3.63 -8.47
CA ASN A 67 8.18 4.42 -7.43
C ASN A 67 8.81 4.03 -6.10
N PRO A 68 9.63 4.92 -5.49
CA PRO A 68 10.33 4.58 -4.25
C PRO A 68 9.36 4.19 -3.13
N LEU A 69 8.10 4.63 -3.21
CA LEU A 69 7.04 4.23 -2.29
C LEU A 69 6.61 2.77 -2.49
N ILE A 70 6.45 2.34 -3.74
CA ILE A 70 6.14 0.94 -4.08
C ILE A 70 7.33 0.06 -3.68
N ASP A 71 8.56 0.47 -4.00
CA ASP A 71 9.75 -0.30 -3.64
C ASP A 71 9.93 -0.40 -2.12
N SER A 72 9.64 0.69 -1.39
CA SER A 72 9.63 0.65 0.07
C SER A 72 8.60 -0.34 0.62
N ALA A 73 7.41 -0.41 0.01
CA ALA A 73 6.37 -1.36 0.40
C ALA A 73 6.73 -2.80 0.04
N VAL A 74 7.35 -3.03 -1.12
CA VAL A 74 7.92 -4.33 -1.52
C VAL A 74 8.96 -4.76 -0.48
N ASN A 75 9.97 -3.94 -0.20
CA ASN A 75 11.04 -4.24 0.76
C ASN A 75 10.49 -4.54 2.16
N ARG A 76 9.52 -3.73 2.62
CA ARG A 76 8.85 -3.94 3.91
C ARG A 76 8.16 -5.30 3.96
N PHE A 77 7.43 -5.66 2.92
CA PHE A 77 6.71 -6.92 2.84
C PHE A 77 7.65 -8.12 2.69
N THR A 78 8.70 -8.01 1.88
CA THR A 78 9.79 -9.01 1.77
C THR A 78 10.39 -9.32 3.14
N ASN A 79 10.65 -8.29 3.96
CA ASN A 79 11.16 -8.49 5.32
C ASN A 79 10.17 -9.27 6.21
N LYS A 80 8.86 -8.99 6.11
CA LYS A 80 7.85 -9.76 6.87
C LYS A 80 7.78 -11.21 6.41
N LEU A 81 7.78 -11.44 5.10
CA LEU A 81 7.80 -12.78 4.50
C LEU A 81 8.99 -13.62 4.98
N ASN A 82 10.17 -13.02 5.00
CA ASN A 82 11.39 -13.67 5.46
C ASN A 82 11.33 -13.98 6.97
N ASN A 83 10.90 -13.03 7.79
CA ASN A 83 10.93 -13.14 9.26
C ASN A 83 9.80 -14.02 9.84
N PHE A 84 8.61 -14.02 9.24
CA PHE A 84 7.42 -14.66 9.84
C PHE A 84 7.05 -15.99 9.19
N TYR A 85 7.47 -16.22 7.94
CA TYR A 85 7.07 -17.39 7.16
C TYR A 85 8.26 -18.24 6.72
N ASN A 86 9.47 -17.96 7.23
CA ASN A 86 10.71 -18.67 6.93
C ASN A 86 11.03 -18.76 5.43
N LEU A 87 10.56 -17.78 4.64
CA LEU A 87 10.84 -17.71 3.21
C LEU A 87 12.26 -17.20 2.98
N THR A 88 12.97 -17.74 1.99
CA THR A 88 14.27 -17.18 1.59
C THR A 88 14.11 -15.74 1.09
N ALA A 89 15.15 -14.92 1.20
CA ALA A 89 15.11 -13.54 0.73
C ALA A 89 14.69 -13.43 -0.74
N GLU A 90 15.16 -14.36 -1.58
CA GLU A 90 14.80 -14.44 -3.00
C GLU A 90 13.30 -14.71 -3.19
N LYS A 91 12.74 -15.74 -2.53
CA LYS A 91 11.32 -16.07 -2.65
C LYS A 91 10.40 -15.01 -2.05
N ALA A 92 10.78 -14.46 -0.90
CA ALA A 92 10.09 -13.33 -0.29
C ALA A 92 10.06 -12.10 -1.21
N SER A 93 11.17 -11.82 -1.90
CA SER A 93 11.27 -10.73 -2.88
C SER A 93 10.37 -10.99 -4.10
N GLU A 94 10.42 -12.19 -4.66
CA GLU A 94 9.58 -12.60 -5.79
C GLU A 94 8.08 -12.43 -5.47
N ILE A 95 7.63 -12.92 -4.33
CA ILE A 95 6.24 -12.79 -3.87
C ILE A 95 5.85 -11.32 -3.71
N ALA A 96 6.72 -10.52 -3.08
CA ALA A 96 6.43 -9.11 -2.82
C ALA A 96 6.34 -8.29 -4.12
N HIS A 97 7.24 -8.50 -5.06
CA HIS A 97 7.20 -7.85 -6.38
C HIS A 97 5.98 -8.26 -7.21
N ASN A 98 5.49 -9.48 -7.04
CA ASN A 98 4.30 -9.95 -7.78
C ASN A 98 2.98 -9.47 -7.15
N LEU A 99 2.96 -9.10 -5.86
CA LEU A 99 1.73 -8.70 -5.16
C LEU A 99 1.61 -7.19 -4.93
N ILE A 100 2.65 -6.53 -4.41
CA ILE A 100 2.53 -5.15 -3.93
C ILE A 100 2.31 -4.14 -5.07
N PRO A 101 3.06 -4.18 -6.19
CA PRO A 101 2.86 -3.23 -7.29
C PRO A 101 1.43 -3.21 -7.86
N PRO A 102 0.80 -4.35 -8.24
CA PRO A 102 -0.56 -4.30 -8.78
C PRO A 102 -1.59 -3.81 -7.75
N VAL A 103 -1.44 -4.16 -6.46
CA VAL A 103 -2.30 -3.65 -5.39
C VAL A 103 -2.19 -2.13 -5.27
N MET A 104 -0.97 -1.59 -5.23
CA MET A 104 -0.76 -0.15 -5.09
C MET A 104 -1.20 0.61 -6.35
N GLN A 105 -1.02 0.04 -7.55
CA GLN A 105 -1.55 0.60 -8.79
C GLN A 105 -3.08 0.67 -8.75
N GLU A 106 -3.75 -0.40 -8.32
CA GLU A 106 -5.21 -0.41 -8.18
C GLU A 106 -5.67 0.59 -7.12
N MET A 107 -4.99 0.65 -5.97
CA MET A 107 -5.26 1.66 -4.94
C MET A 107 -5.17 3.10 -5.49
N ILE A 108 -4.16 3.41 -6.31
CA ILE A 108 -4.06 4.71 -6.97
C ILE A 108 -5.22 4.94 -7.94
N LYS A 109 -5.60 3.95 -8.76
CA LYS A 109 -6.75 4.08 -9.66
C LYS A 109 -8.03 4.37 -8.86
N GLN A 110 -8.27 3.63 -7.78
CA GLN A 110 -9.40 3.84 -6.88
C GLN A 110 -9.38 5.24 -6.27
N SER A 111 -8.20 5.79 -5.93
CA SER A 111 -8.09 7.15 -5.36
C SER A 111 -8.55 8.27 -6.30
N LYS A 112 -8.59 8.01 -7.61
CA LYS A 112 -8.98 8.97 -8.65
C LYS A 112 -10.47 8.92 -8.99
N LEU A 113 -11.22 7.96 -8.45
CA LEU A 113 -12.66 7.87 -8.69
C LEU A 113 -13.38 9.04 -8.01
N GLU A 114 -14.20 9.75 -8.78
CA GLU A 114 -15.01 10.88 -8.33
C GLU A 114 -16.30 10.39 -7.63
N ASP A 115 -16.16 9.82 -6.44
CA ASP A 115 -17.27 9.42 -5.57
C ASP A 115 -17.19 10.17 -4.23
N LYS A 116 -18.32 10.73 -3.78
CA LYS A 116 -18.46 11.44 -2.50
C LYS A 116 -18.05 10.59 -1.30
N ASN A 117 -18.15 9.26 -1.39
CA ASN A 117 -17.81 8.32 -0.32
C ASN A 117 -16.57 7.46 -0.64
N ASN A 118 -15.67 7.97 -1.48
CA ASN A 118 -14.46 7.25 -1.85
C ASN A 118 -13.48 7.13 -0.66
N ASP A 119 -13.45 5.94 -0.05
CA ASP A 119 -12.51 5.55 1.02
C ASP A 119 -11.03 5.62 0.62
N PHE A 120 -10.73 5.57 -0.68
CA PHE A 120 -9.39 5.73 -1.24
C PHE A 120 -9.11 7.13 -1.74
N SER A 121 -10.05 8.08 -1.64
CA SER A 121 -9.73 9.48 -1.91
C SER A 121 -8.55 9.90 -1.03
N LEU A 122 -7.63 10.68 -1.61
CA LEU A 122 -6.41 11.11 -0.92
C LEU A 122 -6.71 11.73 0.45
N SER A 123 -7.74 12.59 0.53
CA SER A 123 -8.20 13.17 1.80
C SER A 123 -8.67 12.13 2.81
N ALA A 124 -9.45 11.14 2.40
CA ALA A 124 -9.94 10.08 3.29
C ALA A 124 -8.80 9.16 3.78
N MET A 125 -7.88 8.79 2.88
CA MET A 125 -6.72 7.97 3.22
C MET A 125 -5.83 8.68 4.24
N LEU A 126 -5.42 9.91 3.93
CA LEU A 126 -4.56 10.70 4.80
C LEU A 126 -5.24 10.97 6.16
N SER A 127 -6.55 11.24 6.18
CA SER A 127 -7.30 11.38 7.44
C SER A 127 -7.22 10.10 8.28
N LYS A 128 -7.48 8.93 7.69
CA LYS A 128 -7.38 7.64 8.40
C LYS A 128 -5.96 7.31 8.86
N LEU A 129 -4.94 7.59 8.04
CA LEU A 129 -3.53 7.34 8.36
C LEU A 129 -3.03 8.22 9.52
N THR A 130 -3.57 9.44 9.64
CA THR A 130 -3.25 10.40 10.72
C THR A 130 -4.15 10.25 11.95
N GLY A 131 -4.98 9.21 12.03
CA GLY A 131 -5.87 8.98 13.17
C GLY A 131 -7.09 9.90 13.19
N ASN A 132 -7.67 10.16 12.02
CA ASN A 132 -8.82 11.05 11.78
C ASN A 132 -8.54 12.55 12.06
N MET A 133 -7.28 12.97 11.94
CA MET A 133 -6.95 14.39 12.01
C MET A 133 -7.56 15.15 10.80
N ASN A 134 -8.03 16.37 11.03
CA ASN A 134 -8.52 17.23 9.96
C ASN A 134 -7.34 17.85 9.19
N ILE A 135 -6.92 17.16 8.14
CA ILE A 135 -5.83 17.55 7.24
C ILE A 135 -6.25 18.49 6.10
N ALA A 136 -7.55 18.79 5.96
CA ALA A 136 -8.06 19.58 4.85
C ALA A 136 -7.38 20.96 4.72
N PRO A 137 -7.05 21.69 5.81
CA PRO A 137 -6.32 22.95 5.72
C PRO A 137 -4.92 22.79 5.13
N LEU A 138 -4.21 21.70 5.48
CA LEU A 138 -2.88 21.41 4.94
C LEU A 138 -2.94 21.12 3.45
N LEU A 139 -3.93 20.34 3.00
CA LEU A 139 -4.13 20.05 1.58
C LEU A 139 -4.46 21.31 0.77
N GLN A 140 -5.21 22.26 1.33
CA GLN A 140 -5.46 23.55 0.67
C GLN A 140 -4.18 24.36 0.50
N GLN A 141 -3.30 24.41 1.52
CA GLN A 141 -2.00 25.08 1.41
C GLN A 141 -1.13 24.46 0.32
N LEU A 142 -1.16 23.14 0.16
CA LEU A 142 -0.39 22.45 -0.88
C LEU A 142 -0.91 22.69 -2.30
N ARG A 143 -2.19 23.04 -2.47
CA ARG A 143 -2.77 23.38 -3.78
C ARG A 143 -2.46 24.81 -4.23
N MET A 144 -2.07 25.67 -3.30
CA MET A 144 -1.75 27.07 -3.56
C MET A 144 -0.25 27.34 -3.76
N ALA A 145 0.59 26.31 -3.56
CA ALA A 145 2.05 26.35 -3.71
C ALA A 145 2.49 25.66 -5.00
#